data_AF-A0A133KIA0-F1
#
_entry.id   AF-A0A133KIA0-F1
#
_cell.length_a   1.000
_cell.length_b   1.000
_cell.length_c   1.000
_cell.angle_alpha   90.00
_cell.angle_beta   90.00
_cell.angle_gamma   90.00
#
_symmetry.space_group_name_H-M   'P 1'
#
loop_
_entity.id
_entity.type
_entity.pdbx_description
1 polymer ?
#
loop_
_entity_poly.entity_id
_entity_poly.type
_entity_poly.pdbx_seq_one_letter_code
_entity_poly.pdbx_strand_id
1 'polypeptide(L)'
;MKIIFKESYDLYRIVVGKLAFLSIYDEFKLVENIDYSNLMLLEDCYNNKFYASIFRQPDVKDLGKFPIRIYYQRQSFKANRNKAIKKYEKMPNDVEVLALPKEFDDIHEDYFRKAILSPEELLGVIDEKYLTMIDKYYIDSENLFVKNADYLKNQTDLTELRKYFDNEEKRFLLYKYISEATVKNYNKNYNHSVNDGDLSFSHPDKFNDPFDCNCLLSYGGDLMNRFRVLCMTPIYNNILMWSHYASEHKGYCYGYSFYDILNKIERLDTRGLCLIGFVNYKRTRPIQNSKLAKFSYSDLKFYINATFTKFIDWQYEKEFRFVLIIDKDNNKAYGEMNDEYMPKVSNANNYITINCNVVERYNGVKGDGHDIITKNGPKKVTKLIKDKQKYLIYK
;
A
#
# COMPACT_ATOMS: atom_id res chain seq x y z
N MET A 1 4.62 -7.35 -9.89
CA MET A 1 3.70 -7.14 -8.74
C MET A 1 2.87 -5.86 -8.90
N LYS A 2 1.57 -5.85 -8.55
CA LYS A 2 0.74 -4.61 -8.59
C LYS A 2 1.03 -3.71 -7.39
N ILE A 3 0.97 -2.39 -7.57
CA ILE A 3 1.25 -1.40 -6.52
C ILE A 3 0.06 -0.45 -6.33
N ILE A 4 -0.34 -0.21 -5.08
CA ILE A 4 -1.47 0.67 -4.72
C ILE A 4 -1.08 1.51 -3.49
N PHE A 5 -1.50 2.77 -3.42
CA PHE A 5 -1.40 3.55 -2.17
C PHE A 5 -2.35 2.98 -1.12
N LYS A 6 -1.92 2.87 0.13
CA LYS A 6 -2.76 2.31 1.21
C LYS A 6 -4.07 3.07 1.40
N GLU A 7 -4.09 4.37 1.09
CA GLU A 7 -5.25 5.25 1.16
C GLU A 7 -6.31 4.89 0.10
N SER A 8 -5.88 4.47 -1.10
CA SER A 8 -6.77 4.03 -2.18
C SER A 8 -7.31 2.61 -2.01
N TYR A 9 -6.78 1.81 -1.08
CA TYR A 9 -7.18 0.40 -0.94
C TYR A 9 -8.70 0.22 -0.85
N ASP A 10 -9.38 1.05 -0.06
CA ASP A 10 -10.84 0.92 0.13
C ASP A 10 -11.62 1.28 -1.13
N LEU A 11 -11.17 2.29 -1.89
CA LEU A 11 -11.77 2.64 -3.18
C LEU A 11 -11.51 1.56 -4.24
N TYR A 12 -10.32 0.99 -4.27
CA TYR A 12 -9.99 -0.14 -5.13
C TYR A 12 -10.91 -1.34 -4.83
N ARG A 13 -11.09 -1.68 -3.54
CA ARG A 13 -12.07 -2.67 -3.06
C ARG A 13 -13.49 -2.37 -3.50
N ILE A 14 -13.91 -1.12 -3.41
CA ILE A 14 -15.21 -0.66 -3.89
C ILE A 14 -15.33 -0.87 -5.39
N VAL A 15 -14.36 -0.46 -6.20
CA VAL A 15 -14.45 -0.58 -7.67
C VAL A 15 -14.51 -2.02 -8.13
N VAL A 16 -13.73 -2.92 -7.54
CA VAL A 16 -13.90 -4.36 -7.82
C VAL A 16 -15.29 -4.84 -7.38
N GLY A 17 -15.82 -4.32 -6.27
CA GLY A 17 -17.18 -4.58 -5.83
C GLY A 17 -18.25 -4.07 -6.80
N LYS A 18 -18.00 -2.96 -7.51
CA LYS A 18 -18.87 -2.47 -8.60
C LYS A 18 -18.92 -3.46 -9.74
N LEU A 19 -17.79 -4.07 -10.09
CA LEU A 19 -17.74 -5.08 -11.14
C LEU A 19 -18.47 -6.37 -10.75
N ALA A 20 -18.23 -6.85 -9.53
CA ALA A 20 -18.97 -7.99 -8.98
C ALA A 20 -20.49 -7.72 -8.93
N PHE A 21 -20.88 -6.47 -8.61
CA PHE A 21 -22.27 -6.05 -8.64
C PHE A 21 -22.84 -6.14 -10.06
N LEU A 22 -22.16 -5.56 -11.05
CA LEU A 22 -22.60 -5.56 -12.44
C LEU A 22 -22.63 -6.96 -13.07
N SER A 23 -21.80 -7.90 -12.59
CA SER A 23 -21.86 -9.30 -13.05
C SER A 23 -23.02 -10.10 -12.45
N ILE A 24 -23.52 -9.70 -11.28
CA ILE A 24 -24.68 -10.34 -10.63
C ILE A 24 -25.99 -9.78 -11.16
N TYR A 25 -26.04 -8.46 -11.34
CA TYR A 25 -27.22 -7.74 -11.79
C TYR A 25 -27.09 -7.39 -13.28
N ASP A 26 -27.13 -8.43 -14.13
CA ASP A 26 -26.98 -8.30 -15.58
C ASP A 26 -28.14 -7.52 -16.24
N GLU A 27 -29.26 -7.37 -15.53
CA GLU A 27 -30.40 -6.55 -15.94
C GLU A 27 -30.14 -5.05 -15.82
N PHE A 28 -29.08 -4.62 -15.12
CA PHE A 28 -28.73 -3.22 -14.97
C PHE A 28 -27.63 -2.78 -15.93
N LYS A 29 -27.89 -1.70 -16.66
CA LYS A 29 -26.92 -1.06 -17.54
C LYS A 29 -26.18 0.05 -16.80
N LEU A 30 -24.85 0.02 -16.81
CA LEU A 30 -24.03 1.14 -16.35
C LEU A 30 -24.20 2.35 -17.28
N VAL A 31 -24.76 3.44 -16.76
CA VAL A 31 -24.84 4.74 -17.46
C VAL A 31 -23.59 5.55 -17.19
N GLU A 32 -23.16 5.63 -15.93
CA GLU A 32 -21.99 6.39 -15.50
C GLU A 32 -21.37 5.74 -14.26
N ASN A 33 -20.05 5.51 -14.28
CA ASN A 33 -19.30 5.25 -13.06
C ASN A 33 -18.85 6.56 -12.45
N ILE A 34 -19.25 6.82 -11.21
CA ILE A 34 -18.76 7.98 -10.47
C ILE A 34 -17.42 7.58 -9.85
N ASP A 35 -16.34 8.09 -10.44
CA ASP A 35 -14.97 7.79 -10.01
C ASP A 35 -14.70 8.20 -8.57
N TYR A 36 -13.79 7.49 -7.91
CA TYR A 36 -13.35 7.72 -6.53
C TYR A 36 -14.48 7.75 -5.50
N SER A 37 -15.60 7.10 -5.81
CA SER A 37 -16.80 7.02 -4.98
C SER A 37 -17.33 5.60 -4.93
N ASN A 38 -18.23 5.34 -4.00
CA ASN A 38 -18.98 4.10 -3.94
C ASN A 38 -20.28 4.09 -4.78
N LEU A 39 -20.46 5.08 -5.67
CA LEU A 39 -21.70 5.35 -6.40
C LEU A 39 -21.57 5.01 -7.89
N MET A 40 -22.65 4.54 -8.49
CA MET A 40 -22.82 4.36 -9.94
C MET A 40 -24.19 4.88 -10.35
N LEU A 41 -24.32 5.45 -11.54
CA LEU A 41 -25.62 5.68 -12.17
C LEU A 41 -25.95 4.48 -13.06
N LEU A 42 -27.05 3.80 -12.75
CA LEU A 42 -27.53 2.62 -13.45
C LEU A 42 -28.88 2.90 -14.09
N GLU A 43 -29.22 2.10 -15.10
CA GLU A 43 -30.51 2.09 -15.79
C GLU A 43 -31.05 0.66 -15.77
N ASP A 44 -32.31 0.48 -15.37
CA ASP A 44 -32.99 -0.82 -15.38
C ASP A 44 -33.60 -1.18 -16.75
N CYS A 45 -34.17 -2.38 -16.86
CA CYS A 45 -34.81 -2.86 -18.08
C CYS A 45 -36.05 -2.05 -18.54
N TYR A 46 -36.54 -1.13 -17.70
CA TYR A 46 -37.64 -0.22 -18.00
C TYR A 46 -37.15 1.20 -18.33
N ASN A 47 -35.84 1.40 -18.50
CA ASN A 47 -35.17 2.69 -18.69
C ASN A 47 -35.29 3.66 -17.49
N ASN A 48 -35.57 3.16 -16.29
CA ASN A 48 -35.52 3.98 -15.09
C ASN A 48 -34.08 4.11 -14.59
N LYS A 49 -33.65 5.34 -14.35
CA LYS A 49 -32.32 5.64 -13.83
C LYS A 49 -32.33 5.75 -12.31
N PHE A 50 -31.32 5.18 -11.68
CA PHE A 50 -31.12 5.26 -10.24
C PHE A 50 -29.64 5.23 -9.88
N TYR A 51 -29.29 5.83 -8.75
CA TYR A 51 -27.96 5.72 -8.18
C TYR A 51 -27.84 4.45 -7.34
N ALA A 52 -26.86 3.61 -7.64
CA ALA A 52 -26.49 2.45 -6.85
C ALA A 52 -25.25 2.78 -6.00
N SER A 53 -25.40 2.74 -4.68
CA SER A 53 -24.32 2.92 -3.71
C SER A 53 -23.98 1.58 -3.08
N ILE A 54 -22.73 1.13 -3.19
CA ILE A 54 -22.33 -0.20 -2.68
C ILE A 54 -21.49 -0.09 -1.40
N PHE A 55 -21.60 -1.11 -0.53
CA PHE A 55 -20.94 -1.27 0.77
C PHE A 55 -21.29 -0.26 1.88
N ARG A 56 -21.62 0.97 1.53
CA ARG A 56 -21.90 2.06 2.48
C ARG A 56 -22.85 3.10 1.88
N GLN A 57 -23.24 4.07 2.70
CA GLN A 57 -24.01 5.23 2.22
C GLN A 57 -23.18 6.02 1.19
N PRO A 58 -23.81 6.73 0.24
CA PRO A 58 -23.10 7.57 -0.71
C PRO A 58 -22.09 8.50 -0.04
N ASP A 59 -20.87 8.52 -0.57
CA ASP A 59 -19.75 9.34 -0.10
C ASP A 59 -19.58 10.66 -0.87
N VAL A 60 -20.50 10.94 -1.80
CA VAL A 60 -20.59 12.22 -2.51
C VAL A 60 -21.55 13.18 -1.80
N LYS A 61 -21.23 14.49 -1.86
CA LYS A 61 -22.05 15.53 -1.23
C LYS A 61 -23.30 15.85 -2.06
N ASP A 62 -23.11 16.03 -3.36
CA ASP A 62 -24.19 16.41 -4.28
C ASP A 62 -24.78 15.16 -4.93
N LEU A 63 -25.82 14.64 -4.29
CA LEU A 63 -26.61 13.54 -4.83
C LEU A 63 -27.56 14.10 -5.90
N GLY A 64 -27.51 13.53 -7.10
CA GLY A 64 -28.31 13.99 -8.23
C GLY A 64 -29.82 13.76 -8.04
N LYS A 65 -30.58 13.95 -9.12
CA LYS A 65 -32.06 13.93 -9.12
C LYS A 65 -32.70 12.54 -9.15
N PHE A 66 -31.91 11.47 -9.19
CA PHE A 66 -32.43 10.10 -9.35
C PHE A 66 -32.58 9.39 -7.99
N PRO A 67 -33.50 8.41 -7.88
CA PRO A 67 -33.64 7.56 -6.69
C PRO A 67 -32.31 6.91 -6.30
N ILE A 68 -32.14 6.59 -5.02
CA ILE A 68 -30.89 6.02 -4.49
C ILE A 68 -31.16 4.62 -3.93
N ARG A 69 -30.43 3.63 -4.41
CA ARG A 69 -30.40 2.28 -3.86
C ARG A 69 -29.07 2.03 -3.16
N ILE A 70 -29.10 1.78 -1.85
CA ILE A 70 -27.92 1.55 -1.02
C ILE A 70 -27.81 0.05 -0.70
N TYR A 71 -26.75 -0.58 -1.21
CA TYR A 71 -26.49 -2.00 -1.07
C TYR A 71 -25.43 -2.28 -0.01
N TYR A 72 -25.80 -2.97 1.06
CA TYR A 72 -24.86 -3.42 2.08
C TYR A 72 -24.58 -4.92 1.95
N GLN A 73 -23.36 -5.33 2.28
CA GLN A 73 -23.09 -6.74 2.57
C GLN A 73 -23.99 -7.21 3.73
N ARG A 74 -24.39 -8.48 3.70
CA ARG A 74 -25.33 -9.04 4.69
C ARG A 74 -24.87 -8.84 6.13
N GLN A 75 -23.56 -9.00 6.37
CA GLN A 75 -22.95 -8.80 7.68
C GLN A 75 -23.11 -7.39 8.24
N SER A 76 -23.16 -6.36 7.38
CA SER A 76 -23.25 -4.96 7.79
C SER A 76 -24.66 -4.38 7.59
N PHE A 77 -25.55 -5.06 6.86
CA PHE A 77 -26.89 -4.58 6.53
C PHE A 77 -27.72 -4.22 7.75
N LYS A 78 -27.89 -5.15 8.70
CA LYS A 78 -28.72 -4.93 9.91
C LYS A 78 -28.27 -3.71 10.73
N ALA A 79 -26.95 -3.55 10.89
CA ALA A 79 -26.37 -2.47 11.69
C ALA A 79 -26.48 -1.08 11.03
N ASN A 80 -26.66 -1.02 9.71
CA ASN A 80 -26.59 0.23 8.94
C ASN A 80 -27.92 0.64 8.30
N ARG A 81 -28.86 -0.28 8.08
CA ARG A 81 -30.15 -0.02 7.41
C ARG A 81 -30.90 1.18 7.99
N ASN A 82 -31.18 1.14 9.29
CA ASN A 82 -31.97 2.19 9.95
C ASN A 82 -31.24 3.54 9.96
N LYS A 83 -29.89 3.52 10.04
CA LYS A 83 -29.07 4.74 9.98
C LYS A 83 -29.16 5.40 8.60
N ALA A 84 -29.15 4.60 7.54
CA ALA A 84 -29.27 5.08 6.17
C ALA A 84 -30.68 5.67 5.93
N ILE A 85 -31.73 4.93 6.27
CA ILE A 85 -33.13 5.40 6.11
C ILE A 85 -33.33 6.74 6.84
N LYS A 86 -32.91 6.83 8.10
CA LYS A 86 -33.03 8.06 8.90
C LYS A 86 -32.28 9.24 8.29
N LYS A 87 -31.08 9.04 7.74
CA LYS A 87 -30.28 10.12 7.14
C LYS A 87 -30.95 10.74 5.93
N TYR A 88 -31.65 9.92 5.14
CA TYR A 88 -32.24 10.32 3.87
C TYR A 88 -33.76 10.51 3.92
N GLU A 89 -34.38 10.43 5.10
CA GLU A 89 -35.84 10.54 5.31
C GLU A 89 -36.44 11.85 4.77
N LYS A 90 -35.64 12.91 4.67
CA LYS A 90 -36.05 14.25 4.21
C LYS A 90 -35.66 14.55 2.76
N MET A 91 -35.03 13.61 2.07
CA MET A 91 -34.70 13.81 0.66
C MET A 91 -35.93 13.57 -0.21
N PRO A 92 -36.13 14.36 -1.28
CA PRO A 92 -37.24 14.17 -2.21
C PRO A 92 -37.07 12.94 -3.11
N ASN A 93 -35.89 12.32 -3.14
CA ASN A 93 -35.63 11.09 -3.90
C ASN A 93 -35.91 9.88 -3.02
N ASP A 94 -36.68 8.91 -3.53
CA ASP A 94 -36.91 7.65 -2.82
C ASP A 94 -35.57 6.93 -2.58
N VAL A 95 -35.29 6.63 -1.31
CA VAL A 95 -34.10 5.87 -0.88
C VAL A 95 -34.50 4.46 -0.50
N GLU A 96 -33.93 3.50 -1.22
CA GLU A 96 -34.07 2.08 -0.95
C GLU A 96 -32.78 1.55 -0.31
N VAL A 97 -32.92 0.71 0.72
CA VAL A 97 -31.76 0.10 1.40
C VAL A 97 -31.86 -1.42 1.32
N LEU A 98 -30.92 -2.02 0.61
CA LEU A 98 -30.92 -3.41 0.17
C LEU A 98 -29.72 -4.18 0.73
N ALA A 99 -29.89 -5.49 0.88
CA ALA A 99 -28.81 -6.41 1.19
C ALA A 99 -28.31 -7.03 -0.11
N LEU A 100 -26.99 -7.12 -0.28
CA LEU A 100 -26.39 -7.87 -1.36
C LEU A 100 -26.71 -9.38 -1.23
N PRO A 101 -26.81 -10.11 -2.36
CA PRO A 101 -27.03 -11.55 -2.34
C PRO A 101 -25.85 -12.29 -1.72
N LYS A 102 -26.05 -13.57 -1.38
CA LYS A 102 -25.03 -14.34 -0.67
C LYS A 102 -23.80 -14.56 -1.54
N GLU A 103 -24.01 -14.85 -2.82
CA GLU A 103 -22.93 -15.09 -3.79
C GLU A 103 -22.06 -13.85 -4.05
N PHE A 104 -22.52 -12.65 -3.71
CA PHE A 104 -21.74 -11.42 -3.91
C PHE A 104 -20.39 -11.48 -3.23
N ASP A 105 -20.33 -11.96 -1.98
CA ASP A 105 -19.08 -11.95 -1.21
C ASP A 105 -18.03 -12.90 -1.84
N ASP A 106 -18.47 -14.03 -2.39
CA ASP A 106 -17.60 -15.01 -3.06
C ASP A 106 -17.10 -14.47 -4.42
N ILE A 107 -18.00 -13.87 -5.22
CA ILE A 107 -17.64 -13.25 -6.51
C ILE A 107 -16.72 -12.05 -6.30
N HIS A 108 -17.00 -11.22 -5.29
CA HIS A 108 -16.17 -10.06 -4.96
C HIS A 108 -14.76 -10.47 -4.55
N GLU A 109 -14.61 -11.51 -3.71
CA GLU A 109 -13.29 -12.03 -3.33
C GLU A 109 -12.54 -12.61 -4.54
N ASP A 110 -13.22 -13.40 -5.39
CA ASP A 110 -12.63 -13.98 -6.60
C ASP A 110 -12.14 -12.88 -7.57
N TYR A 111 -13.00 -11.89 -7.86
CA TYR A 111 -12.65 -10.78 -8.75
C TYR A 111 -11.52 -9.94 -8.16
N PHE A 112 -11.49 -9.74 -6.84
CA PHE A 112 -10.44 -8.98 -6.18
C PHE A 112 -9.09 -9.73 -6.23
N ARG A 113 -9.13 -11.06 -6.02
CA ARG A 113 -7.95 -11.91 -6.17
C ARG A 113 -7.42 -11.89 -7.61
N LYS A 114 -8.30 -12.04 -8.61
CA LYS A 114 -7.92 -11.95 -10.04
C LYS A 114 -7.37 -10.57 -10.38
N ALA A 115 -8.01 -9.49 -9.93
CA ALA A 115 -7.53 -8.12 -10.16
C ALA A 115 -6.08 -7.92 -9.69
N ILE A 116 -5.70 -8.53 -8.56
CA ILE A 116 -4.33 -8.42 -8.01
C ILE A 116 -3.36 -9.40 -8.68
N LEU A 117 -3.75 -10.67 -8.80
CA LEU A 117 -2.82 -11.77 -9.11
C LEU A 117 -2.83 -12.18 -10.58
N SER A 118 -3.98 -12.05 -11.24
CA SER A 118 -4.22 -12.52 -12.62
C SER A 118 -5.18 -11.57 -13.37
N PRO A 119 -4.79 -10.33 -13.69
CA PRO A 119 -5.68 -9.39 -14.40
C PRO A 119 -6.21 -9.95 -15.72
N GLU A 120 -5.42 -10.76 -16.42
CA GLU A 120 -5.82 -11.45 -17.65
C GLU A 120 -7.01 -12.39 -17.43
N GLU A 121 -7.07 -13.08 -16.28
CA GLU A 121 -8.22 -13.94 -15.94
C GLU A 121 -9.45 -13.11 -15.60
N LEU A 122 -9.27 -11.93 -15.00
CA LEU A 122 -10.38 -11.01 -14.75
C LEU A 122 -11.00 -10.55 -16.07
N LEU A 123 -10.18 -10.26 -17.08
CA LEU A 123 -10.63 -9.93 -18.44
C LEU A 123 -11.48 -11.02 -19.09
N GLY A 124 -11.23 -12.27 -18.75
CA GLY A 124 -12.03 -13.40 -19.22
C GLY A 124 -13.44 -13.46 -18.62
N VAL A 125 -13.71 -12.72 -17.54
CA VAL A 125 -14.99 -12.77 -16.80
C VAL A 125 -15.72 -11.42 -16.70
N ILE A 126 -15.06 -10.30 -16.98
CA ILE A 126 -15.70 -8.98 -17.08
C ILE A 126 -15.67 -8.46 -18.52
N ASP A 127 -16.66 -7.66 -18.88
CA ASP A 127 -16.63 -6.92 -20.15
C ASP A 127 -15.45 -5.92 -20.17
N GLU A 128 -14.66 -5.96 -21.25
CA GLU A 128 -13.46 -5.15 -21.45
C GLU A 128 -13.73 -3.65 -21.24
N LYS A 129 -14.94 -3.17 -21.55
CA LYS A 129 -15.30 -1.75 -21.38
C LYS A 129 -15.21 -1.28 -19.92
N TYR A 130 -15.26 -2.18 -18.94
CA TYR A 130 -15.18 -1.84 -17.52
C TYR A 130 -13.76 -1.79 -16.96
N LEU A 131 -12.73 -2.19 -17.73
CA LEU A 131 -11.33 -2.15 -17.30
C LEU A 131 -10.87 -0.79 -16.83
N THR A 132 -11.29 0.23 -17.57
CA THR A 132 -10.94 1.63 -17.31
C THR A 132 -11.37 2.08 -15.91
N MET A 133 -12.32 1.38 -15.27
CA MET A 133 -12.70 1.63 -13.88
C MET A 133 -11.59 1.19 -12.91
N ILE A 134 -10.96 0.03 -13.11
CA ILE A 134 -9.93 -0.50 -12.22
C ILE A 134 -8.60 0.23 -12.42
N ASP A 135 -8.22 0.47 -13.67
CA ASP A 135 -6.89 1.00 -14.01
C ASP A 135 -6.58 2.37 -13.39
N LYS A 136 -7.61 3.13 -13.01
CA LYS A 136 -7.48 4.42 -12.30
C LYS A 136 -6.89 4.30 -10.90
N TYR A 137 -6.87 3.11 -10.30
CA TYR A 137 -6.46 2.90 -8.92
C TYR A 137 -5.10 2.22 -8.76
N TYR A 138 -4.52 1.72 -9.86
CA TYR A 138 -3.16 1.21 -9.83
C TYR A 138 -2.14 2.34 -9.97
N ILE A 139 -1.03 2.17 -9.26
CA ILE A 139 0.15 2.96 -9.54
C ILE A 139 0.81 2.39 -10.78
N ASP A 140 0.79 3.18 -11.84
CA ASP A 140 1.54 2.98 -13.07
C ASP A 140 2.84 3.79 -12.94
N SER A 141 3.99 3.12 -12.82
CA SER A 141 5.27 3.81 -12.63
C SER A 141 5.64 4.74 -13.80
N GLU A 142 5.15 4.44 -15.02
CA GLU A 142 5.41 5.23 -16.23
C GLU A 142 4.45 6.43 -16.34
N ASN A 143 3.21 6.30 -15.84
CA ASN A 143 2.18 7.35 -15.92
C ASN A 143 1.76 7.93 -14.57
N LEU A 144 2.60 7.79 -13.52
CA LEU A 144 2.25 8.17 -12.15
C LEU A 144 1.70 9.61 -12.08
N PHE A 145 2.30 10.56 -12.77
CA PHE A 145 1.84 11.96 -12.76
C PHE A 145 0.61 12.22 -13.64
N VAL A 146 0.49 11.54 -14.77
CA VAL A 146 -0.59 11.78 -15.74
C VAL A 146 -1.89 11.14 -15.26
N LYS A 147 -1.82 9.91 -14.77
CA LYS A 147 -2.99 9.20 -14.21
C LYS A 147 -3.32 9.67 -12.79
N ASN A 148 -2.32 10.01 -11.97
CA ASN A 148 -2.59 10.39 -10.58
C ASN A 148 -2.70 11.90 -10.34
N ALA A 149 -2.57 12.81 -11.31
CA ALA A 149 -2.79 14.24 -11.04
C ALA A 149 -4.22 14.51 -10.51
N ASP A 150 -5.23 13.92 -11.15
CA ASP A 150 -6.63 14.06 -10.71
C ASP A 150 -6.93 13.23 -9.45
N TYR A 151 -6.36 12.02 -9.34
CA TYR A 151 -6.47 11.19 -8.14
C TYR A 151 -5.83 11.88 -6.91
N LEU A 152 -4.58 12.35 -7.05
CA LEU A 152 -3.84 13.09 -6.04
C LEU A 152 -4.63 14.33 -5.66
N LYS A 153 -5.09 15.17 -6.60
CA LYS A 153 -5.89 16.38 -6.33
C LYS A 153 -7.15 16.12 -5.49
N ASN A 154 -7.82 15.00 -5.70
CA ASN A 154 -9.09 14.67 -5.04
C ASN A 154 -8.94 13.89 -3.71
N GLN A 155 -7.77 13.34 -3.41
CA GLN A 155 -7.51 12.63 -2.16
C GLN A 155 -6.87 13.56 -1.11
N THR A 156 -7.66 14.01 -0.12
CA THR A 156 -7.17 14.85 1.00
C THR A 156 -6.07 14.17 1.81
N ASP A 157 -6.08 12.85 1.87
CA ASP A 157 -5.17 12.06 2.71
C ASP A 157 -3.78 11.91 2.10
N LEU A 158 -3.60 12.25 0.82
CA LEU A 158 -2.31 12.26 0.12
C LEU A 158 -1.61 13.63 0.15
N THR A 159 -2.10 14.58 0.94
CA THR A 159 -1.56 15.96 1.01
C THR A 159 -0.06 15.99 1.32
N GLU A 160 0.42 15.10 2.19
CA GLU A 160 1.87 15.02 2.49
C GLU A 160 2.67 14.49 1.30
N LEU A 161 2.11 13.57 0.51
CA LEU A 161 2.75 13.03 -0.69
C LEU A 161 2.85 14.07 -1.82
N ARG A 162 1.80 14.89 -2.01
CA ARG A 162 1.76 15.92 -3.07
C ARG A 162 2.96 16.87 -3.01
N LYS A 163 3.43 17.22 -1.81
CA LYS A 163 4.60 18.07 -1.58
C LYS A 163 5.87 17.58 -2.28
N TYR A 164 5.98 16.28 -2.51
CA TYR A 164 7.14 15.66 -3.16
C TYR A 164 6.95 15.46 -4.68
N PHE A 165 5.71 15.58 -5.18
CA PHE A 165 5.37 15.45 -6.60
C PHE A 165 5.33 16.82 -7.33
N ASP A 166 5.04 17.91 -6.61
CA ASP A 166 4.95 19.26 -7.19
C ASP A 166 6.31 19.97 -7.39
N ASN A 167 7.44 19.28 -7.19
CA ASN A 167 8.77 19.85 -7.42
C ASN A 167 9.10 19.88 -8.93
N GLU A 168 9.58 21.02 -9.45
CA GLU A 168 9.97 21.22 -10.85
C GLU A 168 10.98 20.18 -11.36
N GLU A 169 11.82 19.63 -10.46
CA GLU A 169 12.78 18.57 -10.82
C GLU A 169 12.16 17.16 -10.90
N LYS A 170 10.91 16.96 -10.43
CA LYS A 170 10.21 15.67 -10.30
C LYS A 170 11.00 14.58 -9.55
N ARG A 171 12.03 14.96 -8.79
CA ARG A 171 12.88 14.06 -8.01
C ARG A 171 12.27 13.77 -6.65
N PHE A 172 11.27 12.88 -6.61
CA PHE A 172 10.87 12.30 -5.34
C PHE A 172 11.93 11.27 -4.91
N LEU A 173 12.83 11.69 -4.02
CA LEU A 173 13.85 10.84 -3.44
C LEU A 173 13.41 10.29 -2.09
N LEU A 174 13.70 9.00 -1.88
CA LEU A 174 13.57 8.33 -0.60
C LEU A 174 14.94 7.84 -0.15
N TYR A 175 15.20 7.95 1.14
CA TYR A 175 16.49 7.69 1.75
C TYR A 175 16.45 6.47 2.66
N LYS A 176 17.57 5.75 2.66
CA LYS A 176 17.85 4.65 3.58
C LYS A 176 19.14 4.93 4.34
N TYR A 177 19.05 4.91 5.66
CA TYR A 177 20.20 5.01 6.56
C TYR A 177 20.80 3.61 6.75
N ILE A 178 22.11 3.53 6.64
CA ILE A 178 22.88 2.29 6.68
C ILE A 178 24.02 2.44 7.68
N SER A 179 24.22 1.41 8.50
CA SER A 179 25.31 1.36 9.46
C SER A 179 26.67 1.34 8.75
N GLU A 180 27.69 1.92 9.38
CA GLU A 180 29.07 1.91 8.86
C GLU A 180 29.58 0.48 8.64
N ALA A 181 29.29 -0.42 9.59
CA ALA A 181 29.68 -1.83 9.53
C ALA A 181 29.08 -2.53 8.31
N THR A 182 27.83 -2.25 7.96
CA THR A 182 27.18 -2.84 6.78
C THR A 182 27.87 -2.38 5.49
N VAL A 183 28.20 -1.10 5.38
CA VAL A 183 28.88 -0.54 4.19
C VAL A 183 30.31 -1.07 4.05
N LYS A 184 31.05 -1.18 5.16
CA LYS A 184 32.46 -1.62 5.16
C LYS A 184 32.62 -3.14 4.99
N ASN A 185 31.66 -3.94 5.46
CA ASN A 185 31.66 -5.40 5.29
C ASN A 185 31.12 -5.87 3.93
N TYR A 186 30.89 -4.95 2.99
CA TYR A 186 30.33 -5.19 1.67
C TYR A 186 31.00 -6.35 0.89
N ASN A 187 32.32 -6.52 1.01
CA ASN A 187 33.05 -7.60 0.32
C ASN A 187 33.01 -8.98 1.02
N LYS A 188 32.43 -9.07 2.23
CA LYS A 188 32.42 -10.31 3.03
C LYS A 188 31.07 -11.02 3.05
N ASN A 189 29.99 -10.32 2.73
CA ASN A 189 28.62 -10.84 2.76
C ASN A 189 27.95 -10.68 1.39
N TYR A 190 28.04 -11.73 0.56
CA TYR A 190 27.51 -11.75 -0.82
C TYR A 190 25.99 -11.48 -0.96
N ASN A 191 25.23 -11.46 0.14
CA ASN A 191 23.77 -11.39 0.11
C ASN A 191 23.16 -9.98 0.23
N HIS A 192 23.97 -8.93 0.48
CA HIS A 192 23.45 -7.56 0.60
C HIS A 192 24.42 -6.54 0.01
N SER A 193 24.37 -6.35 -1.32
CA SER A 193 25.22 -5.41 -2.05
C SER A 193 24.70 -3.96 -1.90
N VAL A 194 24.56 -3.47 -0.66
CA VAL A 194 23.94 -2.16 -0.38
C VAL A 194 24.68 -1.01 -1.07
N ASN A 195 26.00 -1.12 -1.24
CA ASN A 195 26.83 -0.13 -1.94
C ASN A 195 26.50 -0.06 -3.45
N ASP A 196 26.00 -1.15 -4.02
CA ASP A 196 25.50 -1.22 -5.41
C ASP A 196 24.00 -0.96 -5.50
N GLY A 197 23.34 -0.58 -4.39
CA GLY A 197 21.95 -0.17 -4.39
C GLY A 197 20.92 -1.26 -4.12
N ASP A 198 21.34 -2.39 -3.53
CA ASP A 198 20.40 -3.38 -3.02
C ASP A 198 19.53 -2.79 -1.89
N LEU A 199 18.21 -2.85 -2.08
CA LEU A 199 17.20 -2.54 -1.08
C LEU A 199 16.47 -3.82 -0.69
N SER A 200 16.46 -4.14 0.60
CA SER A 200 15.86 -5.37 1.11
C SER A 200 14.55 -5.09 1.83
N PHE A 201 13.48 -5.69 1.33
CA PHE A 201 12.21 -5.84 2.04
C PHE A 201 12.38 -6.94 3.07
N SER A 202 12.25 -6.58 4.34
CA SER A 202 12.53 -7.50 5.46
C SER A 202 11.24 -8.12 5.98
N HIS A 203 11.32 -9.36 6.44
CA HIS A 203 10.27 -9.94 7.26
C HIS A 203 10.12 -9.12 8.55
N PRO A 204 8.88 -8.89 9.04
CA PRO A 204 8.68 -8.02 10.20
C PRO A 204 9.37 -8.46 11.50
N ASP A 205 9.68 -9.74 11.65
CA ASP A 205 10.48 -10.26 12.80
C ASP A 205 11.90 -9.67 12.90
N LYS A 206 12.38 -8.98 11.84
CA LYS A 206 13.69 -8.31 11.82
C LYS A 206 13.64 -6.86 12.28
N PHE A 207 12.46 -6.36 12.67
CA PHE A 207 12.30 -4.97 13.08
C PHE A 207 12.79 -4.76 14.51
N ASN A 208 13.28 -3.56 14.79
CA ASN A 208 13.79 -3.21 16.13
C ASN A 208 12.67 -3.16 17.19
N ASP A 209 11.42 -2.89 16.78
CA ASP A 209 10.24 -2.96 17.65
C ASP A 209 9.52 -4.30 17.38
N PRO A 210 9.52 -5.26 18.33
CA PRO A 210 8.95 -6.60 18.13
C PRO A 210 7.41 -6.60 18.05
N PHE A 211 6.77 -5.44 18.15
CA PHE A 211 5.33 -5.29 18.00
C PHE A 211 4.92 -4.55 16.72
N ASP A 212 5.90 -4.15 15.92
CA ASP A 212 5.66 -3.49 14.64
C ASP A 212 5.22 -4.53 13.59
N CYS A 213 4.17 -4.20 12.83
CA CYS A 213 3.59 -5.06 11.79
C CYS A 213 3.03 -6.41 12.28
N ASN A 214 2.80 -6.60 13.57
CA ASN A 214 2.20 -7.81 14.12
C ASN A 214 0.78 -8.03 13.57
N CYS A 215 0.60 -9.18 12.90
CA CYS A 215 -0.63 -9.52 12.18
C CYS A 215 -1.10 -10.94 12.55
N LEU A 216 -1.83 -11.06 13.66
CA LEU A 216 -2.34 -12.36 14.11
C LEU A 216 -3.79 -12.57 13.64
N LEU A 217 -4.12 -13.80 13.25
CA LEU A 217 -5.49 -14.26 13.03
C LEU A 217 -6.21 -14.48 14.36
N SER A 218 -7.54 -14.64 14.31
CA SER A 218 -8.38 -14.78 15.50
C SER A 218 -8.00 -15.94 16.43
N TYR A 219 -7.42 -17.02 15.88
CA TYR A 219 -6.93 -18.19 16.63
C TYR A 219 -5.41 -18.14 16.92
N GLY A 220 -4.74 -17.02 16.63
CA GLY A 220 -3.31 -16.84 16.87
C GLY A 220 -2.38 -17.30 15.74
N GLY A 221 -2.94 -17.67 14.57
CA GLY A 221 -2.15 -17.92 13.36
C GLY A 221 -1.41 -16.66 12.91
N ASP A 222 -0.12 -16.78 12.62
CA ASP A 222 0.74 -15.64 12.27
C ASP A 222 0.79 -15.41 10.76
N LEU A 223 0.32 -14.24 10.32
CA LEU A 223 0.36 -13.83 8.92
C LEU A 223 1.58 -13.00 8.56
N MET A 224 2.48 -12.67 9.50
CA MET A 224 3.73 -11.92 9.25
C MET A 224 4.55 -12.54 8.11
N ASN A 225 4.50 -13.88 7.96
CA ASN A 225 5.16 -14.61 6.88
C ASN A 225 4.77 -14.13 5.47
N ARG A 226 3.57 -13.55 5.28
CA ARG A 226 3.10 -13.00 4.01
C ARG A 226 3.65 -11.61 3.71
N PHE A 227 4.19 -10.91 4.72
CA PHE A 227 4.61 -9.52 4.59
C PHE A 227 6.12 -9.40 4.41
N ARG A 228 6.55 -8.55 3.48
CA ARG A 228 7.93 -8.05 3.44
C ARG A 228 7.89 -6.53 3.36
N VAL A 229 8.60 -5.86 4.25
CA VAL A 229 8.48 -4.42 4.45
C VAL A 229 9.82 -3.74 4.19
N LEU A 230 9.79 -2.74 3.31
CA LEU A 230 10.90 -1.82 3.09
C LEU A 230 10.54 -0.45 3.68
N CYS A 231 11.32 -0.03 4.66
CA CYS A 231 11.17 1.26 5.35
C CYS A 231 12.17 2.28 4.82
N MET A 232 11.67 3.43 4.39
CA MET A 232 12.44 4.54 3.84
C MET A 232 11.97 5.86 4.47
N THR A 233 12.63 6.98 4.17
CA THR A 233 12.21 8.31 4.63
C THR A 233 12.54 9.37 3.58
N PRO A 234 11.75 10.45 3.43
CA PRO A 234 12.13 11.57 2.56
C PRO A 234 13.21 12.48 3.19
N ILE A 235 13.67 12.20 4.41
CA ILE A 235 14.63 13.06 5.14
C ILE A 235 16.00 12.40 5.27
N TYR A 236 17.02 12.97 4.62
CA TYR A 236 18.40 12.49 4.71
C TYR A 236 19.23 13.08 5.87
N ASN A 237 18.76 14.14 6.54
CA ASN A 237 19.56 14.91 7.50
C ASN A 237 18.96 15.01 8.92
N ASN A 238 18.10 14.06 9.31
CA ASN A 238 17.51 14.04 10.65
C ASN A 238 18.53 13.50 11.67
N ILE A 239 18.81 14.29 12.72
CA ILE A 239 19.84 13.97 13.71
C ILE A 239 19.55 12.63 14.43
N LEU A 240 18.29 12.39 14.82
CA LEU A 240 17.91 11.16 15.52
C LEU A 240 18.05 9.93 14.60
N MET A 241 17.69 10.06 13.32
CA MET A 241 17.90 8.99 12.33
C MET A 241 19.38 8.63 12.17
N TRP A 242 20.25 9.63 12.10
CA TRP A 242 21.70 9.40 12.04
C TRP A 242 22.24 8.74 13.31
N SER A 243 21.68 9.07 14.48
CA SER A 243 22.06 8.46 15.75
C SER A 243 21.68 6.97 15.79
N HIS A 244 20.41 6.66 15.50
CA HIS A 244 19.85 5.31 15.65
C HIS A 244 20.20 4.34 14.53
N TYR A 245 20.22 4.81 13.28
CA TYR A 245 20.29 3.93 12.11
C TYR A 245 21.61 4.02 11.32
N ALA A 246 22.46 4.99 11.63
CA ALA A 246 23.74 5.19 10.96
C ALA A 246 24.92 5.20 11.92
N SER A 247 25.00 4.19 12.79
CA SER A 247 26.15 3.93 13.69
C SER A 247 26.60 5.17 14.47
N GLU A 248 25.68 5.81 15.21
CA GLU A 248 25.99 7.02 15.99
C GLU A 248 26.61 8.14 15.13
N HIS A 249 26.01 8.41 13.96
CA HIS A 249 26.43 9.42 12.99
C HIS A 249 27.73 9.11 12.20
N LYS A 250 28.23 7.87 12.22
CA LYS A 250 29.41 7.43 11.44
C LYS A 250 29.06 6.78 10.11
N GLY A 251 27.83 6.27 9.99
CA GLY A 251 27.35 5.49 8.86
C GLY A 251 27.05 6.32 7.63
N TYR A 252 26.15 5.80 6.79
CA TYR A 252 25.85 6.35 5.48
C TYR A 252 24.34 6.49 5.27
N CYS A 253 23.97 7.32 4.31
CA CYS A 253 22.58 7.49 3.90
C CYS A 253 22.52 7.54 2.36
N TYR A 254 21.74 6.65 1.76
CA TYR A 254 21.60 6.51 0.32
C TYR A 254 20.23 7.00 -0.14
N GLY A 255 20.23 7.87 -1.14
CA GLY A 255 19.03 8.39 -1.78
C GLY A 255 18.70 7.63 -3.06
N TYR A 256 17.44 7.27 -3.21
CA TYR A 256 16.91 6.47 -4.31
C TYR A 256 15.73 7.19 -4.95
N SER A 257 15.62 7.07 -6.28
CA SER A 257 14.44 7.54 -6.99
C SER A 257 13.23 6.68 -6.62
N PHE A 258 12.14 7.32 -6.20
CA PHE A 258 10.87 6.66 -5.96
C PHE A 258 10.40 5.86 -7.19
N TYR A 259 10.57 6.42 -8.39
CA TYR A 259 10.19 5.77 -9.66
C TYR A 259 10.99 4.50 -9.93
N ASP A 260 12.30 4.54 -9.67
CA ASP A 260 13.13 3.36 -9.87
C ASP A 260 12.72 2.25 -8.90
N ILE A 261 12.42 2.59 -7.65
CA ILE A 261 11.88 1.61 -6.67
C ILE A 261 10.58 0.98 -7.19
N LEU A 262 9.61 1.80 -7.62
CA LEU A 262 8.33 1.29 -8.16
C LEU A 262 8.56 0.36 -9.35
N ASN A 263 9.39 0.78 -10.29
CA ASN A 263 9.70 0.04 -11.49
C ASN A 263 10.35 -1.33 -11.20
N LYS A 264 11.22 -1.40 -10.18
CA LYS A 264 11.79 -2.68 -9.73
C LYS A 264 10.76 -3.57 -9.03
N ILE A 265 9.84 -3.01 -8.24
CA ILE A 265 8.75 -3.76 -7.59
C ILE A 265 7.80 -4.34 -8.64
N GLU A 266 7.43 -3.57 -9.66
CA GLU A 266 6.55 -4.03 -10.74
C GLU A 266 7.11 -5.28 -11.43
N ARG A 267 8.43 -5.36 -11.58
CA ARG A 267 9.17 -6.47 -12.22
C ARG A 267 9.59 -7.60 -11.29
N LEU A 268 9.21 -7.55 -10.01
CA LEU A 268 9.41 -8.68 -9.11
C LEU A 268 8.64 -9.91 -9.63
N ASP A 269 9.34 -11.05 -9.69
CA ASP A 269 8.78 -12.37 -10.04
C ASP A 269 7.84 -12.94 -8.94
N THR A 270 7.73 -12.22 -7.82
CA THR A 270 6.83 -12.57 -6.72
C THR A 270 5.42 -12.08 -7.00
N ARG A 271 4.44 -12.99 -6.96
CA ARG A 271 3.02 -12.66 -7.05
C ARG A 271 2.50 -12.10 -5.74
N GLY A 272 1.62 -11.10 -5.83
CA GLY A 272 1.05 -10.44 -4.67
C GLY A 272 0.69 -8.99 -4.93
N LEU A 273 0.56 -8.23 -3.84
CA LEU A 273 0.24 -6.81 -3.84
C LEU A 273 1.34 -6.04 -3.10
N CYS A 274 1.74 -4.89 -3.63
CA CYS A 274 2.54 -3.92 -2.90
C CYS A 274 1.65 -2.75 -2.45
N LEU A 275 1.53 -2.56 -1.15
CA LEU A 275 0.93 -1.36 -0.58
C LEU A 275 2.01 -0.36 -0.21
N ILE A 276 1.79 0.91 -0.51
CA ILE A 276 2.77 1.96 -0.22
C ILE A 276 2.12 3.14 0.50
N GLY A 277 2.90 3.88 1.28
CA GLY A 277 2.43 5.10 1.93
C GLY A 277 3.24 5.50 3.17
N PHE A 278 2.92 6.68 3.69
CA PHE A 278 3.48 7.14 4.97
C PHE A 278 2.88 6.38 6.15
N VAL A 279 3.70 6.11 7.15
CA VAL A 279 3.26 5.53 8.43
C VAL A 279 2.38 6.53 9.19
N ASN A 280 1.28 6.04 9.74
CA ASN A 280 0.44 6.78 10.67
C ASN A 280 1.01 6.69 12.08
N TYR A 281 1.27 7.82 12.71
CA TYR A 281 1.79 7.87 14.07
C TYR A 281 0.66 8.06 15.08
N LYS A 282 0.57 7.16 16.07
CA LYS A 282 -0.50 7.18 17.10
C LYS A 282 0.06 6.99 18.51
N ARG A 283 -0.65 7.56 19.49
CA ARG A 283 -0.35 7.38 20.93
C ARG A 283 -0.71 5.99 21.45
N THR A 284 -1.42 5.20 20.67
CA THR A 284 -1.80 3.82 21.01
C THR A 284 -1.38 2.90 19.89
N ARG A 285 -1.01 1.67 20.24
CA ARG A 285 -0.63 0.64 19.28
C ARG A 285 -1.87 0.16 18.51
N PRO A 286 -1.71 -0.25 17.24
CA PRO A 286 -2.81 -0.84 16.49
C PRO A 286 -3.28 -2.13 17.16
N ILE A 287 -4.53 -2.53 16.88
CA ILE A 287 -5.04 -3.84 17.29
C ILE A 287 -4.15 -4.92 16.65
N GLN A 288 -3.79 -5.93 17.43
CA GLN A 288 -2.79 -6.94 17.06
C GLN A 288 -3.42 -8.25 16.56
N ASN A 289 -4.71 -8.46 16.86
CA ASN A 289 -5.48 -9.64 16.48
C ASN A 289 -6.60 -9.25 15.51
N SER A 290 -6.62 -9.90 14.35
CA SER A 290 -7.72 -9.86 13.42
C SER A 290 -8.94 -10.58 14.01
N LYS A 291 -10.13 -10.12 13.63
CA LYS A 291 -11.37 -10.84 13.91
C LYS A 291 -11.56 -12.03 12.96
N LEU A 292 -10.81 -12.07 11.86
CA LEU A 292 -10.92 -13.10 10.84
C LEU A 292 -10.04 -14.30 11.18
N ALA A 293 -10.52 -15.47 10.78
CA ALA A 293 -9.79 -16.75 10.86
C ALA A 293 -9.04 -17.08 9.56
N LYS A 294 -9.12 -16.24 8.52
CA LYS A 294 -8.40 -16.47 7.26
C LYS A 294 -7.94 -15.15 6.64
N PHE A 295 -6.89 -15.22 5.85
CA PHE A 295 -6.47 -14.08 5.03
C PHE A 295 -7.44 -13.88 3.85
N SER A 296 -7.70 -12.62 3.50
CA SER A 296 -8.50 -12.24 2.33
C SER A 296 -7.93 -10.94 1.78
N TYR A 297 -7.79 -10.88 0.47
CA TYR A 297 -7.32 -9.67 -0.20
C TYR A 297 -8.39 -8.58 -0.16
N SER A 298 -9.69 -8.90 -0.07
CA SER A 298 -10.77 -7.92 0.05
C SER A 298 -10.96 -7.36 1.47
N ASP A 299 -10.23 -7.87 2.49
CA ASP A 299 -10.19 -7.32 3.85
C ASP A 299 -8.76 -7.09 4.39
N LEU A 300 -8.04 -6.15 3.77
CA LEU A 300 -6.71 -5.74 4.20
C LEU A 300 -6.67 -4.64 5.25
N LYS A 301 -7.81 -4.08 5.67
CA LYS A 301 -7.82 -2.89 6.53
C LYS A 301 -7.10 -3.12 7.86
N PHE A 302 -7.28 -4.30 8.44
CA PHE A 302 -6.56 -4.68 9.65
C PHE A 302 -5.04 -4.73 9.41
N TYR A 303 -4.60 -5.42 8.36
CA TYR A 303 -3.17 -5.57 8.02
C TYR A 303 -2.52 -4.23 7.66
N ILE A 304 -3.20 -3.38 6.89
CA ILE A 304 -2.74 -2.02 6.60
C ILE A 304 -2.51 -1.24 7.89
N ASN A 305 -3.45 -1.31 8.85
CA ASN A 305 -3.27 -0.63 10.12
C ASN A 305 -2.10 -1.20 10.91
N ALA A 306 -1.90 -2.52 10.90
CA ALA A 306 -0.78 -3.17 11.57
C ALA A 306 0.58 -2.77 10.95
N THR A 307 0.68 -2.72 9.62
CA THR A 307 1.96 -2.45 8.91
C THR A 307 2.23 -0.98 8.66
N PHE A 308 1.24 -0.09 8.82
CA PHE A 308 1.40 1.36 8.62
C PHE A 308 0.99 2.18 9.85
N THR A 309 1.00 1.61 11.05
CA THR A 309 0.82 2.39 12.29
C THR A 309 2.00 2.16 13.22
N LYS A 310 2.62 3.25 13.66
CA LYS A 310 3.73 3.22 14.62
C LYS A 310 3.44 4.12 15.80
N PHE A 311 4.12 3.85 16.91
CA PHE A 311 3.99 4.69 18.10
C PHE A 311 4.50 6.11 17.85
N ILE A 312 3.81 7.11 18.41
CA ILE A 312 4.00 8.53 18.09
C ILE A 312 5.43 9.03 18.32
N ASP A 313 6.17 8.45 19.26
CA ASP A 313 7.53 8.87 19.57
C ASP A 313 8.49 8.67 18.40
N TRP A 314 8.15 7.77 17.46
CA TRP A 314 8.91 7.52 16.23
C TRP A 314 8.54 8.46 15.08
N GLN A 315 7.69 9.47 15.28
CA GLN A 315 7.23 10.36 14.20
C GLN A 315 8.35 11.14 13.50
N TYR A 316 9.49 11.32 14.17
CA TYR A 316 10.65 12.01 13.60
C TYR A 316 11.24 11.28 12.38
N GLU A 317 10.95 9.98 12.22
CA GLU A 317 11.44 9.18 11.09
C GLU A 317 10.76 9.58 9.77
N LYS A 318 9.53 10.14 9.82
CA LYS A 318 8.65 10.36 8.65
C LYS A 318 8.67 9.15 7.70
N GLU A 319 8.44 7.98 8.28
CA GLU A 319 8.66 6.70 7.64
C GLU A 319 7.68 6.50 6.48
N PHE A 320 8.22 6.18 5.30
CA PHE A 320 7.48 5.74 4.13
C PHE A 320 7.74 4.25 3.93
N ARG A 321 6.68 3.43 3.89
CA ARG A 321 6.79 1.98 3.77
C ARG A 321 6.33 1.52 2.39
N PHE A 322 7.05 0.54 1.87
CA PHE A 322 6.58 -0.36 0.82
C PHE A 322 6.35 -1.73 1.46
N VAL A 323 5.12 -2.23 1.42
CA VAL A 323 4.68 -3.46 2.08
C VAL A 323 4.25 -4.44 1.00
N LEU A 324 5.08 -5.46 0.74
CA LEU A 324 4.72 -6.58 -0.12
C LEU A 324 3.85 -7.55 0.67
N ILE A 325 2.71 -7.91 0.10
CA ILE A 325 1.78 -8.94 0.59
C ILE A 325 1.82 -10.07 -0.42
N ILE A 326 2.59 -11.09 -0.09
CA ILE A 326 2.96 -12.19 -0.97
C ILE A 326 1.84 -13.23 -0.97
N ASP A 327 1.47 -13.67 -2.17
CA ASP A 327 0.51 -14.76 -2.34
C ASP A 327 1.17 -16.12 -2.03
N LYS A 328 0.38 -17.08 -1.55
CA LYS A 328 0.89 -18.39 -1.13
C LYS A 328 1.40 -19.25 -2.28
N ASP A 329 0.83 -19.09 -3.47
CA ASP A 329 0.89 -20.10 -4.54
C ASP A 329 2.22 -20.15 -5.32
N ASN A 330 3.33 -19.62 -4.80
CA ASN A 330 4.65 -19.72 -5.45
C ASN A 330 5.81 -20.08 -4.51
N ASN A 331 5.57 -20.36 -3.23
CA ASN A 331 6.64 -20.88 -2.39
C ASN A 331 6.62 -22.41 -2.39
N LYS A 332 7.57 -23.04 -3.09
CA LYS A 332 7.86 -24.48 -2.94
C LYS A 332 8.11 -24.89 -1.48
N ALA A 333 8.37 -23.92 -0.59
CA ALA A 333 8.50 -24.11 0.84
C ALA A 333 7.16 -24.25 1.61
N TYR A 334 6.01 -23.89 1.02
CA TYR A 334 4.73 -23.85 1.74
C TYR A 334 3.69 -24.89 1.33
N GLY A 335 3.82 -25.55 0.18
CA GLY A 335 2.89 -26.62 -0.25
C GLY A 335 1.41 -26.21 -0.18
N GLU A 336 0.50 -27.17 -0.34
CA GLU A 336 -0.95 -26.98 -0.16
C GLU A 336 -1.33 -26.81 1.34
N MET A 337 -0.55 -26.08 2.14
CA MET A 337 -0.86 -25.90 3.56
C MET A 337 -1.92 -24.80 3.80
N ASN A 338 -3.04 -25.23 4.40
CA ASN A 338 -4.09 -24.35 4.91
C ASN A 338 -3.52 -23.29 5.90
N ASP A 339 -4.10 -22.08 5.93
CA ASP A 339 -3.75 -21.00 6.88
C ASP A 339 -3.68 -21.47 8.35
N GLU A 340 -4.42 -22.53 8.70
CA GLU A 340 -4.51 -23.13 10.02
C GLU A 340 -3.19 -23.77 10.53
N TYR A 341 -2.30 -24.20 9.63
CA TYR A 341 -1.06 -24.93 9.96
C TYR A 341 0.22 -24.17 9.60
N MET A 342 0.18 -22.83 9.51
CA MET A 342 1.40 -22.05 9.27
C MET A 342 2.38 -22.22 10.45
N PRO A 343 3.55 -22.86 10.26
CA PRO A 343 4.52 -23.00 11.33
C PRO A 343 5.01 -21.62 11.77
N LYS A 344 5.21 -21.45 13.09
CA LYS A 344 5.95 -20.31 13.64
C LYS A 344 7.38 -20.37 13.11
N VAL A 345 7.63 -19.63 12.03
CA VAL A 345 8.92 -19.18 11.51
C VAL A 345 10.02 -20.26 11.45
N SER A 346 10.26 -20.82 10.26
CA SER A 346 11.60 -21.39 9.97
C SER A 346 12.02 -21.43 8.50
N ASN A 347 11.09 -21.46 7.51
CA ASN A 347 11.46 -21.59 6.09
C ASN A 347 11.05 -20.43 5.17
N ALA A 348 10.56 -19.31 5.73
CA ALA A 348 10.26 -18.12 4.93
C ALA A 348 11.57 -17.41 4.54
N ASN A 349 11.76 -17.04 3.27
CA ASN A 349 12.87 -16.15 2.89
C ASN A 349 12.73 -14.83 3.67
N ASN A 350 13.61 -14.57 4.63
CA ASN A 350 13.54 -13.38 5.50
C ASN A 350 13.62 -12.06 4.73
N TYR A 351 14.09 -12.09 3.48
CA TYR A 351 14.29 -10.91 2.66
C TYR A 351 13.82 -11.14 1.23
N ILE A 352 13.29 -10.09 0.61
CA ILE A 352 13.19 -9.93 -0.84
C ILE A 352 14.01 -8.70 -1.19
N THR A 353 14.90 -8.81 -2.18
CA THR A 353 15.81 -7.71 -2.53
C THR A 353 15.53 -7.22 -3.94
N ILE A 354 15.53 -5.90 -4.11
CA ILE A 354 15.56 -5.23 -5.40
C ILE A 354 16.87 -4.47 -5.52
N ASN A 355 17.41 -4.36 -6.72
CA ASN A 355 18.58 -3.52 -6.99
C ASN A 355 18.14 -2.22 -7.68
N CYS A 356 18.37 -1.10 -7.00
CA CYS A 356 18.00 0.24 -7.45
C CYS A 356 19.23 1.12 -7.61
N ASN A 357 19.15 2.12 -8.48
CA ASN A 357 20.21 3.09 -8.66
C ASN A 357 20.28 4.03 -7.45
N VAL A 358 21.44 4.05 -6.78
CA VAL A 358 21.74 5.04 -5.73
C VAL A 358 22.06 6.38 -6.39
N VAL A 359 21.14 7.33 -6.25
CA VAL A 359 21.23 8.70 -6.79
C VAL A 359 22.13 9.57 -5.91
N GLU A 360 21.94 9.51 -4.60
CA GLU A 360 22.67 10.33 -3.63
C GLU A 360 23.36 9.47 -2.57
N ARG A 361 24.53 9.93 -2.11
CA ARG A 361 25.33 9.24 -1.09
C ARG A 361 25.81 10.26 -0.07
N TYR A 362 25.42 10.07 1.18
CA TYR A 362 25.86 10.87 2.30
C TYR A 362 26.64 10.05 3.31
N ASN A 363 27.64 10.66 3.92
CA ASN A 363 28.33 10.13 5.09
C ASN A 363 28.06 11.03 6.29
N GLY A 364 27.84 10.41 7.44
CA GLY A 364 27.47 11.14 8.66
C GLY A 364 28.58 12.07 9.15
N VAL A 365 28.23 13.00 10.04
CA VAL A 365 29.15 14.04 10.53
C VAL A 365 30.37 13.48 11.28
N LYS A 366 30.29 12.25 11.81
CA LYS A 366 31.40 11.55 12.46
C LYS A 366 32.05 10.48 11.57
N GLY A 367 31.57 10.30 10.35
CA GLY A 367 32.15 9.34 9.42
C GLY A 367 33.49 9.81 8.87
N ASP A 368 34.22 8.90 8.23
CA ASP A 368 35.55 9.18 7.67
C ASP A 368 35.49 10.09 6.44
N GLY A 369 34.39 10.07 5.69
CA GLY A 369 34.21 10.78 4.43
C GLY A 369 34.87 10.10 3.23
N HIS A 370 35.27 8.84 3.38
CA HIS A 370 35.86 8.07 2.29
C HIS A 370 34.82 7.67 1.24
N ASP A 371 35.28 7.57 0.01
CA ASP A 371 34.50 7.02 -1.10
C ASP A 371 34.07 5.58 -0.80
N ILE A 372 32.88 5.23 -1.26
CA ILE A 372 32.34 3.89 -1.11
C ILE A 372 32.81 3.04 -2.28
N ILE A 373 33.28 1.82 -1.99
CA ILE A 373 33.64 0.84 -3.01
C ILE A 373 32.38 0.11 -3.49
N THR A 374 32.18 0.07 -4.81
CA THR A 374 31.11 -0.67 -5.48
C THR A 374 31.70 -1.61 -6.54
N LYS A 375 30.89 -2.48 -7.16
CA LYS A 375 31.34 -3.37 -8.27
C LYS A 375 31.92 -2.59 -9.44
N ASN A 376 31.47 -1.35 -9.63
CA ASN A 376 31.86 -0.47 -10.73
C ASN A 376 32.94 0.54 -10.31
N GLY A 377 33.67 0.28 -9.21
CA GLY A 377 34.72 1.14 -8.68
C GLY A 377 34.24 2.10 -7.59
N PRO A 378 35.13 3.00 -7.12
CA PRO A 378 34.82 3.94 -6.05
C PRO A 378 33.74 4.93 -6.47
N LYS A 379 32.83 5.25 -5.54
CA LYS A 379 31.78 6.26 -5.70
C LYS A 379 31.93 7.34 -4.64
N LYS A 380 31.90 8.59 -5.10
CA LYS A 380 32.01 9.77 -4.25
C LYS A 380 30.88 9.84 -3.24
N VAL A 381 31.22 10.29 -2.03
CA VAL A 381 30.26 10.51 -0.94
C VAL A 381 30.30 11.96 -0.48
N THR A 382 29.12 12.52 -0.22
CA THR A 382 28.98 13.85 0.36
C THR A 382 29.01 13.75 1.88
N LYS A 383 30.09 14.22 2.50
CA LYS A 383 30.18 14.28 3.96
C LYS A 383 29.29 15.40 4.50
N LEU A 384 28.47 15.07 5.49
CA LEU A 384 27.62 16.05 6.16
C LEU A 384 28.40 16.83 7.23
N ILE A 385 27.97 18.05 7.50
CA ILE A 385 28.45 18.88 8.59
C ILE A 385 27.35 19.16 9.61
N LYS A 386 27.78 19.46 10.84
CA LYS A 386 26.89 19.83 11.94
C LYS A 386 26.43 21.27 11.76
N ASP A 387 25.12 21.50 11.82
CA ASP A 387 24.50 22.80 11.99
C ASP A 387 23.71 22.86 13.32
N LYS A 388 23.25 24.04 13.72
CA LYS A 388 22.52 24.26 14.99
C LYS A 388 21.23 23.45 15.09
N GLN A 389 20.57 23.10 13.99
CA GLN A 389 19.26 22.43 14.02
C GLN A 389 19.16 21.15 13.19
N LYS A 390 20.05 20.92 12.23
CA LYS A 390 20.06 19.73 11.34
C LYS A 390 21.47 19.44 10.82
N TYR A 391 21.61 18.43 9.97
CA TYR A 391 22.84 18.26 9.18
C TYR A 391 22.73 18.96 7.83
N LEU A 392 23.84 19.54 7.39
CA LEU A 392 23.96 20.26 6.12
C LEU A 392 24.99 19.58 5.22
N ILE A 393 24.84 19.79 3.93
CA ILE A 393 25.86 19.47 2.93
C ILE A 393 26.95 20.54 3.03
N TYR A 394 28.23 20.12 3.00
CA TYR A 394 29.35 21.05 2.82
C TYR A 394 29.25 21.63 1.39
N LYS A 395 28.98 22.93 1.28
CA LYS A 395 28.88 23.62 -0.01
C LYS A 395 30.25 23.86 -0.63
#